data_AF-A0A967PMC1-F1
#
_entry.id   AF-A0A967PMC1-F1
#
_cell.length_a   1.000
_cell.length_b   1.000
_cell.length_c   1.000
_cell.angle_alpha   90.00
_cell.angle_beta   90.00
_cell.angle_gamma   90.00
#
_symmetry.space_group_name_H-M   'P 1'
#
loop_
_entity.id
_entity.type
_entity.pdbx_description
1 polymer ?
#
loop_
_entity_poly.entity_id
_entity_poly.type
_entity_poly.pdbx_seq_one_letter_code
_entity_poly.pdbx_strand_id
1 'polypeptide(L)'
;LGGAFNGETVLGNVTDRDVLEQAGIARADGLLAVTRFDNANLMAVQIADHLYGVPRTVARLFNPERESVYRKLGVRYVSGTGILSKLFL
;
A
#
# COMPACT_ATOMS: atom_id res chain seq x y z
N LEU A 1 12.19 9.25 1.99
CA LEU A 1 12.99 8.56 0.95
C LEU A 1 14.45 9.07 0.90
N GLY A 2 14.88 9.91 1.87
CA GLY A 2 16.23 10.47 1.91
C GLY A 2 16.42 11.67 0.96
N GLY A 3 17.48 12.44 1.17
CA GLY A 3 17.76 13.64 0.35
C GLY A 3 18.24 13.36 -1.07
N ALA A 4 18.61 12.11 -1.38
CA ALA A 4 19.03 11.68 -2.72
C ALA A 4 17.87 11.13 -3.57
N PHE A 5 16.63 11.16 -3.06
CA PHE A 5 15.48 10.73 -3.84
C PHE A 5 15.24 11.72 -4.98
N ASN A 6 15.20 11.20 -6.21
CA ASN A 6 15.06 11.97 -7.44
C ASN A 6 13.65 11.85 -8.07
N GLY A 7 12.68 11.32 -7.32
CA GLY A 7 11.29 11.23 -7.78
C GLY A 7 10.45 12.42 -7.35
N GLU A 8 9.22 12.46 -7.84
CA GLU A 8 8.24 13.50 -7.50
C GLU A 8 7.57 13.19 -6.16
N THR A 9 7.22 14.24 -5.42
CA THR A 9 6.46 14.13 -4.17
C THR A 9 5.16 14.88 -4.32
N VAL A 10 4.06 14.19 -4.06
CA VAL A 10 2.71 14.78 -4.04
C VAL A 10 2.19 14.70 -2.61
N LEU A 11 1.82 15.85 -2.04
CA LEU A 11 1.18 15.93 -0.74
C LEU A 11 -0.33 15.75 -0.91
N GLY A 12 -0.92 14.78 -0.23
CA GLY A 12 -2.37 14.61 -0.24
C GLY A 12 -2.86 13.35 0.45
N ASN A 13 -4.17 13.13 0.36
CA ASN A 13 -4.84 11.94 0.90
C ASN A 13 -4.91 10.84 -0.15
N VAL A 14 -4.66 9.59 0.25
CA VAL A 14 -4.66 8.42 -0.63
C VAL A 14 -6.07 8.01 -1.11
N THR A 15 -7.12 8.59 -0.55
CA THR A 15 -8.49 8.42 -1.03
C THR A 15 -8.93 9.53 -1.99
N ASP A 16 -8.09 10.53 -2.20
CA ASP A 16 -8.38 11.66 -3.09
C ASP A 16 -7.93 11.34 -4.51
N ARG A 17 -8.89 11.32 -5.42
CA ARG A 17 -8.67 10.98 -6.83
C ARG A 17 -7.67 11.92 -7.49
N ASP A 18 -7.80 13.22 -7.25
CA ASP A 18 -6.99 14.24 -7.92
C ASP A 18 -5.53 14.13 -7.48
N VAL A 19 -5.31 13.82 -6.18
CA VAL A 19 -3.99 13.53 -5.62
C VAL A 19 -3.36 12.31 -6.28
N LEU A 20 -4.12 11.22 -6.45
CA LEU A 20 -3.61 9.99 -7.07
C LEU A 20 -3.29 10.17 -8.55
N GLU A 21 -4.13 10.92 -9.28
CA GLU A 21 -3.90 11.25 -10.69
C GLU A 21 -2.67 12.16 -10.84
N GLN A 22 -2.51 13.16 -9.97
CA GLN A 22 -1.31 14.00 -9.90
C GLN A 22 -0.05 13.16 -9.60
N ALA A 23 -0.16 12.15 -8.73
CA ALA A 23 0.91 11.20 -8.44
C ALA A 23 1.18 10.19 -9.56
N GLY A 24 0.40 10.21 -10.66
CA GLY A 24 0.62 9.36 -11.83
C GLY A 24 0.15 7.92 -11.67
N ILE A 25 -0.83 7.65 -10.80
CA ILE A 25 -1.30 6.28 -10.53
C ILE A 25 -1.75 5.52 -11.78
N ALA A 26 -2.35 6.21 -12.76
CA ALA A 26 -2.90 5.59 -13.97
C ALA A 26 -1.84 4.96 -14.89
N ARG A 27 -0.57 5.34 -14.71
CA ARG A 27 0.59 4.81 -15.45
C ARG A 27 1.53 4.01 -14.55
N ALA A 28 1.14 3.73 -13.32
CA ALA A 28 2.02 3.08 -12.35
C ALA A 28 2.12 1.57 -12.62
N ASP A 29 3.35 1.07 -12.71
CA ASP A 29 3.62 -0.38 -12.76
C ASP A 29 3.39 -1.07 -11.41
N GLY A 30 3.36 -0.30 -10.33
CA GLY A 30 3.15 -0.80 -8.98
C GLY A 30 2.89 0.29 -7.95
N LEU A 31 2.36 -0.12 -6.79
CA LEU A 31 2.03 0.74 -5.66
C LEU A 31 2.42 0.08 -4.34
N LEU A 32 3.12 0.85 -3.49
CA LEU A 32 3.52 0.45 -2.14
C LEU A 32 2.80 1.32 -1.11
N ALA A 33 1.87 0.73 -0.36
CA ALA A 33 1.15 1.44 0.69
C ALA A 33 1.81 1.16 2.05
N VAL A 34 2.70 2.06 2.47
CA VAL A 34 3.63 1.85 3.60
C VAL A 34 3.42 2.83 4.77
N THR A 35 2.20 3.37 4.89
CA THR A 35 1.87 4.27 6.00
C THR A 35 1.77 3.51 7.32
N ARG A 36 1.67 4.25 8.44
CA ARG A 36 1.39 3.68 9.77
C ARG A 36 -0.07 3.22 9.96
N PHE A 37 -0.94 3.44 8.97
CA PHE A 37 -2.36 3.21 9.08
C PHE A 37 -2.79 2.06 8.15
N ASP A 38 -3.04 0.88 8.72
CA ASP A 38 -3.44 -0.31 7.94
C ASP A 38 -4.69 -0.04 7.07
N ASN A 39 -5.71 0.63 7.60
CA ASN A 39 -6.91 1.01 6.82
C ASN A 39 -6.57 1.83 5.57
N ALA A 40 -5.69 2.83 5.72
CA ALA A 40 -5.27 3.65 4.60
C ALA A 40 -4.49 2.81 3.58
N ASN A 41 -3.64 1.89 4.05
CA ASN A 41 -2.87 1.02 3.17
C ASN A 41 -3.78 0.06 2.38
N LEU A 42 -4.79 -0.52 3.05
CA LEU A 42 -5.78 -1.38 2.41
C LEU A 42 -6.57 -0.62 1.34
N MET A 43 -7.09 0.57 1.67
CA MET A 43 -7.81 1.41 0.71
C MET A 43 -6.94 1.80 -0.48
N ALA A 44 -5.70 2.22 -0.23
CA ALA A 44 -4.75 2.58 -1.29
C ALA A 44 -4.54 1.45 -2.29
N VAL A 45 -4.35 0.23 -1.80
CA VAL A 45 -4.17 -0.95 -2.66
C VAL A 45 -5.45 -1.29 -3.42
N GLN A 46 -6.61 -1.25 -2.77
CA GLN A 46 -7.89 -1.55 -3.42
C GLN A 46 -8.22 -0.53 -4.51
N ILE A 47 -7.95 0.75 -4.28
CA ILE A 47 -8.10 1.80 -5.30
C ILE A 47 -7.13 1.54 -6.46
N ALA A 48 -5.85 1.32 -6.16
CA ALA A 48 -4.84 1.08 -7.18
C ALA A 48 -5.15 -0.14 -8.05
N ASP A 49 -5.55 -1.25 -7.43
CA ASP A 49 -5.85 -2.52 -8.11
C ASP A 49 -7.17 -2.44 -8.89
N HIS A 50 -8.27 -2.07 -8.23
CA HIS A 50 -9.60 -2.18 -8.83
C HIS A 50 -10.03 -0.96 -9.67
N LEU A 51 -9.57 0.24 -9.32
CA LEU A 51 -10.00 1.48 -10.01
C LEU A 51 -9.00 1.90 -11.07
N TYR A 52 -7.69 1.67 -10.84
CA TYR A 52 -6.64 2.09 -11.76
C TYR A 52 -5.91 0.94 -12.46
N GLY A 53 -6.18 -0.32 -12.10
CA GLY A 53 -5.59 -1.48 -12.76
C GLY A 53 -4.07 -1.60 -12.58
N VAL A 54 -3.54 -1.07 -11.47
CA VAL A 54 -2.10 -1.11 -11.18
C VAL A 54 -1.64 -2.56 -10.99
N PRO A 55 -0.74 -3.11 -11.82
CA PRO A 55 -0.44 -4.55 -11.84
C PRO A 55 0.21 -5.07 -10.55
N ARG A 56 0.94 -4.21 -9.83
CA ARG A 56 1.74 -4.61 -8.67
C ARG A 56 1.46 -3.80 -7.41
N THR A 57 0.47 -4.19 -6.64
CA THR A 57 0.14 -3.56 -5.36
C THR A 57 0.65 -4.37 -4.16
N VAL A 58 1.23 -3.70 -3.17
CA VAL A 58 1.63 -4.28 -1.87
C VAL A 58 1.31 -3.31 -0.74
N ALA A 59 0.70 -3.82 0.33
CA ALA A 59 0.47 -3.06 1.56
C ALA A 59 1.40 -3.51 2.69
N ARG A 60 1.81 -2.55 3.53
CA ARG A 60 2.31 -2.87 4.86
C ARG A 60 1.12 -3.21 5.76
N LEU A 61 1.24 -4.31 6.51
CA LEU A 61 0.30 -4.72 7.55
C LEU A 61 1.01 -4.71 8.90
N PHE A 62 0.53 -3.92 9.85
CA PHE A 62 1.08 -3.89 11.20
C PHE A 62 0.23 -4.70 12.20
N ASN A 63 -1.09 -4.51 12.19
CA ASN A 63 -1.99 -5.21 13.10
C ASN A 63 -2.32 -6.63 12.56
N PRO A 64 -1.88 -7.71 13.23
CA PRO A 64 -2.14 -9.08 12.79
C PRO A 64 -3.62 -9.45 12.77
N GLU A 65 -4.48 -8.84 13.60
CA GLU A 65 -5.92 -9.13 13.62
C GLU A 65 -6.60 -8.82 12.27
N ARG A 66 -6.02 -7.88 11.51
CA ARG A 66 -6.52 -7.47 10.20
C ARG A 66 -6.08 -8.38 9.06
N GLU A 67 -5.18 -9.33 9.33
CA GLU A 67 -4.63 -10.22 8.31
C GLU A 67 -5.72 -11.02 7.58
N SER A 68 -6.74 -11.46 8.31
CA SER A 68 -7.88 -12.17 7.72
C SER A 68 -8.61 -11.37 6.65
N VAL A 69 -8.75 -10.05 6.82
CA VAL A 69 -9.38 -9.14 5.86
C VAL A 69 -8.51 -8.99 4.62
N TYR A 70 -7.20 -8.78 4.80
CA TYR A 70 -6.27 -8.63 3.69
C TYR A 70 -6.22 -9.88 2.82
N ARG A 71 -6.18 -11.07 3.43
CA ARG A 71 -6.25 -12.35 2.71
C ARG A 71 -7.57 -12.53 1.96
N LYS A 72 -8.70 -12.22 2.59
CA LYS A 72 -10.03 -12.32 1.96
C LYS A 72 -10.16 -11.41 0.73
N LEU A 73 -9.53 -10.24 0.77
CA LEU A 73 -9.53 -9.28 -0.33
C LEU A 73 -8.40 -9.53 -1.35
N GLY A 74 -7.63 -10.61 -1.22
CA GLY A 74 -6.54 -10.93 -2.15
C GLY A 74 -5.37 -9.95 -2.12
N VAL A 75 -5.28 -9.11 -1.08
CA VAL A 75 -4.26 -8.07 -0.98
C VAL A 75 -2.91 -8.72 -0.65
N ARG A 76 -1.89 -8.42 -1.45
CA ARG A 76 -0.51 -8.77 -1.10
C ARG A 76 -0.01 -7.84 0.00
N TYR A 77 0.56 -8.40 1.06
CA TYR A 77 1.06 -7.60 2.17
C TYR A 77 2.37 -8.13 2.75
N VAL A 78 3.07 -7.22 3.42
CA VAL A 78 4.23 -7.54 4.28
C VAL A 78 3.84 -7.21 5.72
N SER A 79 3.92 -8.21 6.60
CA SER A 79 3.70 -8.04 8.04
C SER A 79 5.02 -8.18 8.80
N GLY A 80 5.48 -7.09 9.42
CA GLY A 80 6.71 -7.09 10.20
C GLY A 80 6.63 -8.02 11.42
N THR A 81 5.48 -8.06 12.09
CA THR A 81 5.22 -8.95 13.22
C THR A 81 5.11 -10.41 12.79
N GLY A 82 4.50 -10.67 11.63
CA GLY A 82 4.41 -12.03 11.06
C GLY A 82 5.76 -12.61 10.66
N ILE A 83 6.67 -11.80 10.11
CA ILE A 83 8.03 -12.24 9.76
C ILE A 83 8.83 -12.59 11.01
N LEU A 84 8.80 -11.73 12.04
CA LEU A 84 9.49 -12.02 13.30
C LEU A 84 8.89 -13.24 14.00
N SER A 85 7.56 -13.35 14.03
CA SER A 85 6.89 -14.50 14.63
C SER A 85 7.30 -15.81 13.96
N LYS A 86 7.46 -15.87 12.63
CA LYS A 86 7.90 -17.08 11.90
C LYS A 86 9.40 -17.37 12.01
N LEU A 87 10.19 -16.42 12.49
CA LEU A 87 11.62 -16.60 12.69
C LEU A 87 11.95 -17.12 14.09
N PHE A 88 11.11 -16.80 15.07
CA PHE A 88 11.28 -17.18 16.48
C PHE A 88 10.34 -18.29 16.97
N LEU A 89 9.35 -18.69 16.17
CA LEU A 89 8.50 -19.89 16.36
C LEU A 89 8.70 -20.83 15.18
#